data_AF-A0A089N005-F1
#
_entry.id   AF-A0A089N005-F1
#
_cell.length_a   1.000
_cell.length_b   1.000
_cell.length_c   1.000
_cell.angle_alpha   90.00
_cell.angle_beta   90.00
_cell.angle_gamma   90.00
#
_symmetry.space_group_name_H-M   'P 1'
#
loop_
_entity.id
_entity.type
_entity.pdbx_description
1 polymer ?
#
loop_
_entity_poly.entity_id
_entity_poly.type
_entity_poly.pdbx_seq_one_letter_code
_entity_poly.pdbx_strand_id
1 'polypeptide(L)' 'MDIKAKIDEIVTKVKNDKDFSSKFMSDPVSAIESVIGIDLPNDQINALIDGVKAKITLDKAGDMLGSIKKLF' A
#
# COMPACT_ATOMS: atom_id res chain seq x y z
N MET A 1 18.93 -1.80 0.72
CA MET A 1 17.61 -1.26 0.32
C MET A 1 16.55 -2.03 1.08
N ASP A 2 15.86 -1.39 2.02
CA ASP A 2 14.76 -2.02 2.76
C ASP A 2 13.44 -1.86 2.01
N ILE A 3 13.15 -2.82 1.13
CA ILE A 3 11.89 -2.87 0.38
C ILE A 3 10.70 -2.83 1.34
N LYS A 4 10.78 -3.49 2.50
CA LYS A 4 9.75 -3.44 3.55
C LYS A 4 9.49 -2.03 4.06
N ALA A 5 10.53 -1.23 4.30
CA ALA A 5 10.37 0.14 4.76
C ALA A 5 9.66 0.99 3.70
N LYS A 6 9.97 0.76 2.42
CA LYS A 6 9.27 1.42 1.30
C LYS A 6 7.81 1.00 1.18
N ILE A 7 7.48 -0.28 1.37
CA ILE A 7 6.09 -0.74 1.44
C ILE A 7 5.35 0.03 2.54
N ASP A 8 5.92 0.11 3.73
CA ASP A 8 5.28 0.75 4.88
C ASP A 8 5.09 2.26 4.69
N GLU A 9 6.06 2.93 4.09
CA GLU A 9 6.00 4.34 3.71
C GLU A 9 4.87 4.59 2.70
N ILE A 10 4.77 3.76 1.66
CA ILE A 10 3.73 3.85 0.63
C ILE A 10 2.36 3.55 1.25
N VAL A 11 2.21 2.49 2.04
CA VAL A 11 0.93 2.17 2.72
C VAL A 11 0.48 3.32 3.60
N THR A 12 1.39 3.90 4.38
CA THR A 12 1.10 5.06 5.23
C THR A 12 0.63 6.24 4.38
N LYS A 13 1.27 6.48 3.24
CA LYS A 13 0.86 7.54 2.31
C LYS A 13 -0.49 7.25 1.66
N VAL A 14 -0.76 6.03 1.18
CA VAL A 14 -2.06 5.63 0.62
C VAL A 14 -3.20 5.81 1.63
N LYS A 15 -2.93 5.60 2.93
CA LYS A 15 -3.92 5.76 4.00
C LYS A 15 -4.17 7.20 4.39
N ASN A 16 -3.10 8.01 4.48
CA ASN A 16 -3.18 9.39 4.97
C ASN A 16 -3.41 10.43 3.86
N ASP A 17 -2.98 10.13 2.64
CA ASP A 17 -3.06 11.01 1.48
C ASP A 17 -4.09 10.45 0.48
N LYS A 18 -5.24 11.12 0.41
CA LYS A 18 -6.34 10.75 -0.50
C LYS A 18 -5.96 10.90 -1.96
N ASP A 19 -5.19 11.93 -2.32
CA ASP A 19 -4.77 12.16 -3.70
C ASP A 19 -3.80 11.07 -4.15
N PHE A 20 -2.87 10.70 -3.26
CA PHE A 20 -1.98 9.56 -3.49
C PHE A 20 -2.75 8.24 -3.56
N SER A 21 -3.76 8.05 -2.71
CA SER A 21 -4.63 6.87 -2.74
C SER A 21 -5.34 6.72 -4.09
N SER A 22 -5.95 7.80 -4.57
CA SER A 22 -6.59 7.83 -5.89
C SER A 22 -5.58 7.58 -7.01
N LYS A 23 -4.41 8.22 -6.95
CA LYS A 23 -3.34 8.02 -7.94
C LYS A 23 -2.83 6.58 -7.93
N PHE A 24 -2.66 5.98 -6.75
CA PHE A 24 -2.23 4.59 -6.58
C PHE A 24 -3.30 3.59 -7.06
N MET A 25 -4.58 3.90 -6.88
CA MET A 25 -5.67 3.05 -7.38
C MET A 25 -5.76 3.09 -8.91
N SER A 26 -5.52 4.25 -9.53
CA SER A 26 -5.53 4.41 -10.98
C SER A 26 -4.24 3.91 -11.64
N ASP A 27 -3.08 4.26 -11.07
CA ASP A 27 -1.77 3.92 -11.58
C ASP A 27 -0.77 3.69 -10.44
N PRO A 28 -0.75 2.46 -9.88
CA PRO A 28 0.10 2.13 -8.75
C PRO A 28 1.59 2.15 -9.10
N VAL A 29 1.97 1.87 -10.35
CA VAL A 29 3.37 1.91 -10.81
C VAL A 29 3.89 3.34 -10.75
N SER A 30 3.24 4.25 -11.47
CA SER A 30 3.61 5.66 -11.50
C SER A 30 3.54 6.31 -10.11
N ALA A 31 2.58 5.91 -9.27
CA ALA A 31 2.46 6.40 -7.90
C ALA A 31 3.68 6.01 -7.05
N ILE A 32 4.12 4.75 -7.13
CA ILE A 32 5.31 4.27 -6.43
C ILE A 32 6.56 4.97 -6.94
N GLU A 33 6.76 5.03 -8.26
CA GLU A 33 7.91 5.71 -8.86
C GLU A 33 7.97 7.19 -8.44
N SER A 34 6.82 7.88 -8.39
CA SER A 34 6.73 9.26 -7.92
C SER A 34 7.15 9.45 -6.45
N VAL A 35 7.06 8.40 -5.62
CA VAL A 35 7.44 8.46 -4.19
C VAL A 35 8.89 8.06 -3.99
N ILE A 36 9.33 6.99 -4.65
CA ILE A 36 10.67 6.45 -4.43
C ILE A 36 11.70 7.23 -5.27
N GLY A 37 11.30 7.86 -6.39
CA GLY A 37 12.15 8.71 -7.21
C GLY A 37 13.29 7.96 -7.92
N ILE A 38 13.18 6.64 -8.01
CA ILE A 38 14.15 5.74 -8.67
C ILE A 38 13.39 4.74 -9.54
N ASP A 39 13.92 4.48 -10.73
CA ASP A 39 13.46 3.40 -11.60
C ASP A 39 13.83 2.06 -10.98
N LEU A 40 12.85 1.45 -10.32
CA LEU A 40 12.96 0.10 -9.81
C LEU A 40 12.63 -0.91 -10.91
N PRO A 41 13.20 -2.12 -10.87
CA PRO A 41 12.77 -3.20 -11.75
C PRO A 41 11.26 -3.45 -11.60
N ASN A 42 10.56 -3.70 -12.71
CA ASN A 42 9.12 -3.98 -12.71
C ASN A 42 8.71 -5.04 -11.67
N ASP A 43 9.53 -6.08 -11.47
CA ASP A 43 9.26 -7.13 -10.49
C ASP A 43 9.24 -6.59 -9.05
N GLN A 44 10.12 -5.65 -8.72
CA GLN A 44 10.15 -5.01 -7.39
C GLN A 44 8.98 -4.06 -7.21
N ILE A 45 8.63 -3.30 -8.26
CA ILE A 45 7.45 -2.43 -8.25
C ILE A 45 6.20 -3.27 -8.00
N ASN A 46 6.00 -4.35 -8.76
CA ASN A 46 4.86 -5.24 -8.57
C ASN A 46 4.81 -5.83 -7.15
N ALA A 47 5.95 -6.27 -6.60
CA ALA A 47 6.02 -6.75 -5.23
C ALA A 47 5.66 -5.67 -4.18
N LEU A 48 6.05 -4.41 -4.42
CA LEU A 48 5.64 -3.27 -3.59
C LEU A 48 4.13 -3.02 -3.70
N ILE A 49 3.57 -3.01 -4.92
CA ILE A 49 2.14 -2.81 -5.16
C ILE A 49 1.33 -3.89 -4.45
N ASP A 50 1.71 -5.14 -4.61
CA ASP A 50 1.04 -6.27 -3.99
C ASP A 50 1.19 -6.24 -2.47
N GLY A 51 2.38 -5.92 -1.96
CA GLY A 51 2.60 -5.73 -0.53
C GLY A 51 1.73 -4.62 0.06
N VAL A 52 1.61 -3.49 -0.63
CA VAL A 52 0.77 -2.35 -0.23
C VAL A 52 -0.71 -2.74 -0.23
N LYS A 53 -1.20 -3.33 -1.33
CA LYS A 53 -2.59 -3.80 -1.46
C LYS A 53 -2.94 -4.86 -0.42
N ALA A 54 -2.04 -5.82 -0.20
CA ALA A 54 -2.20 -6.86 0.79
C ALA A 54 -2.30 -6.26 2.19
N LYS A 55 -1.43 -5.31 2.56
CA LYS A 55 -1.47 -4.67 3.89
C LYS A 55 -2.77 -3.89 4.11
N ILE A 56 -3.22 -3.13 3.11
CA ILE A 56 -4.49 -2.39 3.18
C ILE A 56 -5.68 -3.34 3.33
N THR A 57 -5.67 -4.45 2.59
CA THR A 57 -6.75 -5.45 2.64
C THR A 57 -6.74 -6.18 3.97
N LEU A 58 -5.56 -6.55 4.48
CA LEU A 58 -5.37 -7.19 5.77
C LEU A 58 -5.85 -6.30 6.92
N ASP A 59 -5.55 -4.99 6.87
CA ASP A 59 -6.03 -4.04 7.88
C ASP A 59 -7.56 -3.90 7.85
N LYS A 60 -8.18 -3.80 6.66
CA LYS A 60 -9.65 -3.79 6.55
C LYS A 60 -10.27 -5.09 7.08
N ALA A 61 -9.70 -6.24 6.75
CA ALA A 61 -10.18 -7.52 7.24
C ALA A 61 -10.00 -7.65 8.76
N GLY A 62 -8.88 -7.16 9.31
CA GLY A 62 -8.61 -7.10 10.74
C GLY A 62 -9.64 -6.23 11.48
N ASP A 63 -9.95 -5.05 10.95
CA ASP A 63 -10.98 -4.16 11.50
C ASP A 63 -12.36 -4.81 11.47
N MET A 64 -12.71 -5.50 10.38
CA MET A 64 -13.98 -6.23 10.25
C MET A 64 -14.06 -7.41 11.22
N LEU A 65 -13.02 -8.24 11.32
CA LEU A 65 -12.99 -9.37 12.26
C LEU A 65 -13.01 -8.88 13.72
N GLY A 66 -12.30 -7.80 14.02
CA GLY A 66 -12.29 -7.18 15.34
C GLY A 66 -13.66 -6.62 15.73
N SER A 67 -14.38 -6.03 14.78
CA SER A 67 -15.74 -5.54 15.01
C SER A 67 -16.75 -6.68 15.13
N ILE A 68 -16.65 -7.75 14.33
CA ILE A 68 -17.47 -8.96 14.48
C ILE A 68 -17.24 -9.60 15.86
N LYS A 69 -15.99 -9.73 16.30
CA LYS A 69 -15.68 -10.31 17.62
C LYS A 69 -16.23 -9.48 18.79
N LYS A 70 -16.43 -8.17 18.63
CA LYS A 70 -17.08 -7.32 19.64
C LYS A 70 -18.61 -7.48 19.68
N LEU A 71 -19.21 -8.02 18.62
CA LEU A 71 -20.65 -8.21 18.50
C LEU A 71 -21.13 -9.57 19.03
N PHE A 72 -20.22 -10.50 19.36
CA PHE A 72 -20.50 -11.84 19.88
C PHE A 72 -20.00 -12.03 21.30
#